data_AF-A0A2S5M451-F1
#
_entry.id   AF-A0A2S5M451-F1
#
_cell.length_a   1.000
_cell.length_b   1.000
_cell.length_c   1.000
_cell.angle_alpha   90.00
_cell.angle_beta   90.00
_cell.angle_gamma   90.00
#
_symmetry.space_group_name_H-M   'P 1'
#
loop_
_entity.id
_entity.type
_entity.pdbx_description
1 polymer ?
#
loop_
_entity_poly.entity_id
_entity_poly.type
_entity_poly.pdbx_seq_one_letter_code
_entity_poly.pdbx_strand_id
1 'polypeptide(L)'
;MIRNSAKPFEKYLKNPPHIGWFIRREIIEALELTETAAAQALGVSRPTISKLVKGSTALSWDMAFRIEKAFGPKADHLMRMQFAYDEAQARARQGSIKVNKIIRAPQP
;
A
#
# COMPACT_ATOMS: atom_id res chain seq x y z
N MET A 1 -38.88 1.09 -1.52
CA MET A 1 -37.73 1.53 -2.35
C MET A 1 -36.44 1.22 -1.62
N ILE A 2 -35.76 0.11 -1.96
CA ILE A 2 -34.47 -0.26 -1.35
C ILE A 2 -33.37 0.47 -2.14
N ARG A 3 -32.69 1.44 -1.52
CA ARG A 3 -31.54 2.11 -2.13
C ARG A 3 -30.35 1.15 -2.12
N ASN A 4 -29.99 0.70 -3.32
CA ASN A 4 -28.86 -0.17 -3.59
C ASN A 4 -27.54 0.48 -3.09
N SER A 5 -26.93 -0.11 -2.05
CA SER A 5 -25.81 0.46 -1.28
C SER A 5 -24.45 -0.15 -1.66
N ALA A 6 -24.29 -0.67 -2.87
CA ALA A 6 -23.05 -1.31 -3.35
C ALA A 6 -21.89 -0.33 -3.65
N LYS A 7 -22.12 0.99 -3.59
CA LYS A 7 -21.18 2.02 -4.07
C LYS A 7 -19.86 2.17 -3.32
N PRO A 8 -19.73 1.90 -2.00
CA PRO A 8 -18.44 2.12 -1.30
C PRO A 8 -17.38 1.08 -1.67
N PHE A 9 -17.73 -0.21 -1.70
CA PHE A 9 -16.76 -1.30 -1.87
C PHE A 9 -16.11 -1.31 -3.26
N GLU A 10 -16.88 -1.04 -4.33
CA GLU A 10 -16.33 -0.90 -5.68
C GLU A 10 -15.28 0.23 -5.78
N LYS A 11 -15.48 1.32 -5.03
CA LYS A 11 -14.52 2.43 -5.00
C LYS A 11 -13.19 2.00 -4.37
N TYR A 12 -13.22 1.18 -3.32
CA TYR A 12 -12.02 0.66 -2.66
C TYR A 12 -11.30 -0.41 -3.48
N LEU A 13 -12.02 -1.19 -4.30
CA LEU A 13 -11.40 -2.11 -5.24
C LEU A 13 -10.68 -1.38 -6.39
N LYS A 14 -11.24 -0.25 -6.85
CA LYS A 14 -10.66 0.55 -7.95
C LYS A 14 -9.55 1.50 -7.50
N ASN A 15 -9.57 1.92 -6.23
CA ASN A 15 -8.56 2.78 -5.64
C ASN A 15 -8.26 2.30 -4.21
N PRO A 16 -7.52 1.19 -4.07
CA PRO A 16 -7.13 0.67 -2.77
C PRO A 16 -6.38 1.75 -1.97
N PRO A 17 -6.52 1.78 -0.64
CA PRO A 17 -5.80 2.74 0.19
C PRO A 17 -4.30 2.45 0.20
N HIS A 18 -3.48 3.49 0.29
CA HIS A 18 -2.05 3.32 0.54
C HIS A 18 -1.83 2.62 1.89
N ILE A 19 -0.84 1.73 1.97
CA ILE A 19 -0.52 0.95 3.18
C ILE A 19 -0.27 1.82 4.42
N GLY A 20 0.23 3.04 4.22
CA GLY A 20 0.40 4.05 5.27
C GLY A 20 -0.86 4.32 6.10
N TRP A 21 -2.04 4.25 5.46
CA TRP A 21 -3.32 4.38 6.18
C TRP A 21 -3.56 3.21 7.13
N PHE A 22 -3.27 1.97 6.70
CA PHE A 22 -3.35 0.78 7.55
C PHE A 22 -2.37 0.86 8.71
N ILE A 23 -1.10 1.23 8.44
CA ILE A 23 -0.09 1.40 9.50
C ILE A 23 -0.53 2.42 10.54
N ARG A 24 -1.12 3.53 10.10
CA ARG A 24 -1.65 4.54 11.01
C ARG A 24 -2.76 3.99 11.89
N ARG A 25 -3.75 3.31 11.31
CA ARG A 25 -4.95 2.84 12.01
C ARG A 25 -4.66 1.65 12.91
N GLU A 26 -4.08 0.60 12.34
CA GLU A 26 -3.98 -0.72 12.96
C GLU A 26 -2.74 -0.89 13.82
N ILE A 27 -1.77 0.02 13.73
CA ILE A 27 -0.54 -0.03 14.53
C ILE A 27 -0.41 1.21 15.40
N ILE A 28 -0.37 2.41 14.80
CA ILE A 28 -0.10 3.62 15.59
C ILE A 28 -1.29 3.96 16.50
N GLU A 29 -2.49 4.10 15.94
CA GLU A 29 -3.69 4.46 16.69
C GLU A 29 -4.16 3.32 17.59
N ALA A 30 -4.21 2.07 17.08
CA ALA A 30 -4.67 0.92 17.85
C ALA A 30 -3.79 0.55 19.06
N LEU A 31 -2.48 0.85 19.00
CA LEU A 31 -1.55 0.60 20.10
C LEU A 31 -1.22 1.88 20.90
N GLU A 32 -1.95 2.98 20.64
CA GLU A 32 -1.75 4.29 21.29
C GLU A 32 -0.30 4.82 21.21
N LEU A 33 0.38 4.50 20.10
CA LEU A 33 1.77 4.89 19.89
C LEU A 33 1.86 6.29 19.27
N THR A 34 2.98 6.96 19.56
CA THR A 34 3.42 8.11 18.74
C THR A 34 4.20 7.61 17.52
N GLU A 35 4.27 8.42 16.45
CA GLU A 35 5.16 8.12 15.31
C GLU A 35 6.61 7.90 15.75
N THR A 36 7.06 8.60 16.79
CA THR A 36 8.41 8.47 17.36
C THR A 36 8.60 7.11 18.02
N ALA A 37 7.64 6.67 18.84
CA ALA A 37 7.70 5.36 19.50
C ALA A 37 7.66 4.22 18.47
N ALA A 38 6.80 4.32 17.45
CA ALA A 38 6.77 3.36 16.35
C ALA A 38 8.11 3.32 15.58
N ALA A 39 8.71 4.48 15.31
CA ALA A 39 10.01 4.55 14.65
C ALA A 39 11.12 3.89 15.45
N GLN A 40 11.14 4.10 16.77
CA GLN A 40 12.08 3.46 17.69
C GLN A 40 11.90 1.93 17.70
N ALA A 41 10.66 1.44 17.83
CA ALA A 41 10.37 0.01 17.81
C ALA A 41 10.77 -0.66 16.48
N LEU A 42 10.60 0.06 15.37
CA LEU A 42 10.98 -0.41 14.03
C LEU A 42 12.46 -0.22 13.72
N GLY A 43 13.23 0.47 14.57
CA GLY A 43 14.64 0.76 14.35
C GLY A 43 14.90 1.63 13.11
N VAL A 44 14.07 2.66 12.89
CA VAL A 44 14.14 3.58 11.75
C VAL A 44 13.97 5.03 12.20
N SER A 45 14.21 5.98 11.30
CA SER A 45 14.00 7.40 11.60
C SER A 45 12.51 7.74 11.68
N ARG A 46 12.13 8.68 12.56
CA ARG A 46 10.74 9.22 12.58
C ARG A 46 10.29 9.75 11.21
N PRO A 47 11.10 10.51 10.44
CA PRO A 47 10.73 10.91 9.08
C PRO A 47 10.36 9.75 8.16
N THR A 48 10.99 8.58 8.31
CA THR A 48 10.64 7.37 7.56
C THR A 48 9.20 6.94 7.83
N ILE A 49 8.81 6.87 9.11
CA ILE A 49 7.43 6.55 9.51
C ILE A 49 6.45 7.61 9.02
N SER A 50 6.79 8.89 9.20
CA SER A 50 5.90 9.99 8.79
C SER A 50 5.65 9.97 7.27
N LYS A 51 6.68 9.71 6.45
CA LYS A 51 6.53 9.57 4.99
C LYS A 51 5.67 8.36 4.63
N LEU A 52 5.84 7.23 5.31
CA LEU A 52 5.06 6.02 5.05
C LEU A 52 3.58 6.25 5.38
N VAL A 53 3.28 6.78 6.57
CA VAL A 53 1.92 7.07 7.04
C VAL A 53 1.20 8.09 6.14
N LYS A 54 1.92 9.10 5.65
CA LYS A 54 1.38 10.09 4.69
C LYS A 54 1.19 9.54 3.28
N GLY A 55 1.67 8.33 3.00
CA GLY A 55 1.65 7.73 1.67
C GLY A 55 2.59 8.37 0.66
N SER A 56 3.65 9.01 1.13
CA SER A 56 4.68 9.63 0.30
C SER A 56 5.78 8.64 -0.12
N THR A 57 5.82 7.45 0.46
CA THR A 57 6.76 6.38 0.10
C THR A 57 6.08 5.03 0.21
N ALA A 58 6.40 4.13 -0.72
CA ALA A 58 5.91 2.76 -0.71
C ALA A 58 6.54 1.96 0.44
N LEU A 59 5.84 0.93 0.90
CA LEU A 59 6.40 -0.05 1.82
C LEU A 59 7.44 -0.93 1.10
N SER A 60 8.65 -1.01 1.65
CA SER A 60 9.67 -1.97 1.22
C SER A 60 9.55 -3.29 1.99
N TRP A 61 10.11 -4.37 1.44
CA TRP A 61 10.19 -5.67 2.13
C TRP A 61 10.90 -5.58 3.48
N ASP A 62 12.03 -4.86 3.56
CA ASP A 62 12.75 -4.67 4.82
C ASP A 62 11.88 -4.02 5.90
N MET A 63 11.08 -3.02 5.52
CA MET A 63 10.14 -2.37 6.45
C MET A 63 8.97 -3.29 6.80
N ALA A 64 8.45 -4.06 5.84
CA ALA A 64 7.39 -5.04 6.08
C ALA A 64 7.83 -6.10 7.10
N PHE A 65 9.06 -6.61 6.99
CA PHE A 65 9.62 -7.54 7.97
C PHE A 65 9.87 -6.91 9.33
N ARG A 66 10.26 -5.62 9.40
CA ARG A 66 10.33 -4.90 10.68
C ARG A 66 8.96 -4.80 11.34
N ILE A 67 7.90 -4.50 10.57
CA ILE A 67 6.52 -4.44 11.06
C ILE A 67 6.04 -5.81 11.53
N GLU A 68 6.28 -6.88 10.77
CA GLU A 68 5.91 -8.23 11.19
C GLU A 68 6.56 -8.60 12.52
N LYS A 69 7.87 -8.34 12.65
CA LYS A 69 8.63 -8.65 13.88
C LYS A 69 8.19 -7.82 15.08
N ALA A 70 7.88 -6.54 14.88
CA ALA A 70 7.57 -5.62 15.97
C ALA A 70 6.10 -5.68 16.41
N PHE A 71 5.17 -5.91 15.48
CA PHE A 71 3.74 -5.72 15.72
C PHE A 71 2.87 -6.94 15.35
N GLY A 72 3.38 -7.87 14.54
CA GLY A 72 2.69 -9.13 14.21
C GLY A 72 2.05 -9.24 12.81
N PRO A 73 1.55 -8.17 12.13
CA PRO A 73 0.99 -8.31 10.79
C PRO A 73 1.99 -8.92 9.80
N LYS A 74 1.53 -9.90 9.01
CA LYS A 74 2.39 -10.64 8.08
C LYS A 74 2.89 -9.77 6.94
N ALA A 75 4.19 -9.83 6.67
CA ALA A 75 4.86 -9.02 5.67
C ALA A 75 4.30 -9.28 4.27
N ASP A 76 4.02 -10.53 3.91
CA ASP A 76 3.44 -10.88 2.61
C ASP A 76 2.04 -10.27 2.43
N HIS A 77 1.22 -10.24 3.49
CA HIS A 77 -0.07 -9.58 3.49
C HIS A 77 0.05 -8.07 3.28
N LEU A 78 0.95 -7.40 4.02
CA LEU A 78 1.21 -5.97 3.86
C LEU A 78 1.70 -5.64 2.44
N MET A 79 2.55 -6.48 1.87
CA MET A 79 3.07 -6.28 0.52
C MET A 79 2.01 -6.50 -0.56
N ARG A 80 1.02 -7.39 -0.35
CA ARG A 80 -0.13 -7.52 -1.27
C ARG A 80 -0.98 -6.25 -1.28
N MET A 81 -1.17 -5.60 -0.13
CA MET A 81 -1.87 -4.33 -0.05
C MET A 81 -1.10 -3.21 -0.78
N GLN A 82 0.22 -3.13 -0.55
CA GLN A 82 1.08 -2.19 -1.27
C GLN A 82 1.03 -2.44 -2.78
N PHE A 83 1.10 -3.70 -3.22
CA PHE A 83 1.01 -4.08 -4.62
C PHE A 83 -0.32 -3.63 -5.25
N ALA A 84 -1.44 -3.85 -4.57
CA ALA A 84 -2.75 -3.43 -5.07
C ALA A 84 -2.82 -1.90 -5.25
N TYR A 85 -2.26 -1.13 -4.29
CA TYR A 85 -2.11 0.32 -4.41
C TYR A 85 -1.28 0.71 -5.64
N ASP A 86 -0.08 0.14 -5.77
CA ASP A 86 0.84 0.47 -6.85
C ASP A 86 0.28 0.08 -8.23
N GLU A 87 -0.41 -1.06 -8.33
CA GLU A 87 -1.12 -1.47 -9.53
C GLU A 87 -2.19 -0.43 -9.92
N ALA A 88 -3.03 -0.01 -8.97
CA ALA A 88 -4.07 0.98 -9.24
C ALA A 88 -3.49 2.32 -9.71
N GLN A 89 -2.41 2.80 -9.08
CA GLN A 89 -1.70 4.01 -9.52
C GLN A 89 -1.07 3.83 -10.90
N ALA A 90 -0.46 2.67 -11.17
CA ALA A 90 0.12 2.35 -12.47
C ALA A 90 -0.94 2.27 -13.57
N ARG A 91 -2.11 1.68 -13.29
CA ARG A 91 -3.26 1.63 -14.21
C ARG A 91 -3.79 3.02 -14.52
N ALA A 92 -3.88 3.91 -13.53
CA ALA A 92 -4.34 5.27 -13.76
C ALA A 92 -3.43 6.05 -14.72
N ARG A 93 -2.11 5.83 -14.66
CA ARG A 93 -1.14 6.45 -15.57
C ARG A 93 -0.86 5.66 -16.85
N GLN A 94 -1.43 4.47 -17.03
CA GLN A 94 -1.02 3.56 -18.10
C GLN A 94 -1.14 4.17 -19.51
N GLY A 95 -2.06 5.10 -19.72
CA GLY A 95 -2.24 5.80 -21.00
C GLY A 95 -1.07 6.69 -21.42
N SER A 96 -0.17 7.07 -20.50
CA SER A 96 1.05 7.81 -20.83
C SER A 96 2.21 6.92 -21.26
N ILE A 97 2.08 5.60 -21.12
CA ILE A 97 3.11 4.63 -21.47
C ILE A 97 3.10 4.41 -22.98
N LYS A 98 4.13 4.91 -23.67
CA LYS A 98 4.29 4.77 -25.12
C LYS A 98 5.09 3.50 -25.44
N VAL A 99 4.53 2.61 -26.25
CA VAL A 99 5.17 1.35 -26.68
C VAL A 99 4.85 1.05 -28.14
N ASN A 100 5.77 0.37 -28.83
CA ASN A 100 5.51 -0.24 -30.13
C ASN A 100 5.06 -1.68 -29.90
N LYS A 101 3.86 -2.04 -30.39
CA LYS A 101 3.33 -3.40 -30.25
C LYS A 101 4.11 -4.35 -31.16
N ILE A 102 4.80 -5.33 -30.56
CA ILE A 102 5.41 -6.42 -31.32
C ILE A 102 4.30 -7.39 -31.75
N ILE A 103 4.11 -7.52 -33.06
CA ILE A 103 3.22 -8.53 -33.65
C ILE A 103 4.12 -9.69 -34.07
N ARG A 104 3.93 -10.87 -33.49
CA ARG A 104 4.64 -12.07 -33.94
C ARG A 104 4.11 -12.40 -35.35
N ALA A 105 5.01 -12.50 -36.32
CA ALA A 105 4.64 -12.99 -37.65
C ALA A 105 4.05 -14.42 -37.53
N PRO A 106 3.05 -14.77 -38.36
CA PRO A 106 2.57 -16.15 -38.43
C PRO A 106 3.77 -17.09 -38.65
N GLN A 107 3.85 -18.15 -37.85
CA GLN A 107 4.81 -19.23 -38.13
C GLN A 107 4.30 -19.99 -39.37
N PRO A 108 5.19 -20.32 -40.33
CA PRO A 108 4.81 -21.04 -41.53
C PRO A 108 4.24 -22.44 -41.22
#